data_AF-A0A2S0QAY8-F1
#
_entry.id   AF-A0A2S0QAY8-F1
#
_cell.length_a   1.000
_cell.length_b   1.000
_cell.length_c   1.000
_cell.angle_alpha   90.00
_cell.angle_beta   90.00
_cell.angle_gamma   90.00
#
_symmetry.space_group_name_H-M   'P 1'
#
loop_
_entity.id
_entity.type
_entity.pdbx_description
1 polymer ?
#
loop_
_entity_poly.entity_id
_entity_poly.type
_entity_poly.pdbx_seq_one_letter_code
_entity_poly.pdbx_strand_id
1 'polypeptide(L)'
;MSNYFFNVDLLLSKLDPAFQWQKHPYFCSGAYCSRRNAINLPDFLRINKLRQEYPKLFWGNDQGMLNYLVFKSADIGILKYSVQDLQYIPVDHNVAATKNLFPVSLNKFPEKVQKETVIHFCGYKPLIQNAIINKGKVYFLPFTAFRLAHYHRKYRLLPLSYFLAWGKIILEEFQVFLPRIKRKINVFLSRNSDF
;
A
#
# COMPACT_ATOMS: atom_id res chain seq x y z
N MET A 1 10.56 -1.29 -22.96
CA MET A 1 10.45 0.03 -22.29
C MET A 1 9.30 -0.03 -21.29
N SER A 2 9.47 0.54 -20.10
CA SER A 2 8.62 0.28 -18.93
C SER A 2 7.25 0.96 -19.01
N ASN A 3 6.24 0.21 -19.47
CA ASN A 3 4.81 0.57 -19.43
C ASN A 3 4.22 0.32 -18.02
N TYR A 4 4.88 0.79 -16.96
CA TYR A 4 4.66 0.26 -15.61
C TYR A 4 3.24 0.52 -15.08
N PHE A 5 2.62 1.65 -15.44
CA PHE A 5 1.30 2.04 -14.92
C PHE A 5 0.27 2.42 -15.99
N PHE A 6 0.62 2.33 -17.27
CA PHE A 6 -0.22 2.76 -18.38
C PHE A 6 -0.32 1.69 -19.45
N ASN A 7 -1.53 1.46 -19.96
CA ASN A 7 -1.67 0.94 -21.32
C ASN A 7 -1.47 2.11 -22.28
N VAL A 8 -0.26 2.23 -22.84
CA VAL A 8 0.15 3.37 -23.66
C VAL A 8 -0.72 3.53 -24.90
N ASP A 9 -1.02 2.44 -25.62
CA ASP A 9 -1.84 2.51 -26.83
C ASP A 9 -3.24 3.04 -26.52
N LEU A 10 -3.84 2.56 -25.42
CA LEU A 10 -5.15 3.02 -24.98
C LEU A 10 -5.10 4.46 -24.45
N LEU A 11 -4.03 4.83 -23.75
CA LEU A 11 -3.81 6.17 -23.24
C LEU A 11 -3.72 7.20 -24.38
N LEU A 12 -2.90 6.92 -25.38
CA LEU A 12 -2.69 7.82 -26.51
C LEU A 12 -3.90 7.87 -27.44
N SER A 13 -4.62 6.76 -27.62
CA SER A 13 -5.78 6.72 -28.53
C SER A 13 -7.09 7.21 -27.91
N LYS A 14 -7.29 7.07 -26.59
CA LYS A 14 -8.57 7.38 -25.92
C LYS A 14 -8.52 8.58 -24.98
N LEU A 15 -7.35 8.96 -24.47
CA LEU A 15 -7.26 9.99 -23.44
C LEU A 15 -6.42 11.19 -23.87
N ASP A 16 -5.14 10.98 -24.20
CA ASP A 16 -4.21 12.09 -24.44
C ASP A 16 -3.09 11.69 -25.41
N PRO A 17 -3.25 11.97 -26.72
CA PRO A 17 -2.23 11.64 -27.73
C PRO A 17 -0.89 12.37 -27.55
N ALA A 18 -0.88 13.49 -26.82
CA ALA A 18 0.31 14.30 -26.60
C ALA A 18 1.00 13.98 -25.26
N PHE A 19 0.48 13.05 -24.47
CA PHE A 19 1.03 12.74 -23.15
C PHE A 19 2.40 12.09 -23.24
N GLN A 20 3.37 12.64 -22.51
CA GLN A 20 4.77 12.19 -22.56
C GLN A 20 5.12 11.34 -21.33
N TRP A 21 4.55 10.12 -21.26
CA TRP A 21 4.65 9.23 -20.09
C TRP A 21 6.07 8.82 -19.68
N GLN A 22 7.07 9.03 -20.55
CA GLN A 22 8.47 8.70 -20.30
C GLN A 22 9.26 9.84 -19.65
N LYS A 23 8.74 11.08 -19.69
CA LYS A 23 9.46 12.27 -19.20
C LYS A 23 9.48 12.39 -17.68
N HIS A 24 8.65 11.61 -16.99
CA HIS A 24 8.42 11.80 -15.56
C HIS A 24 8.82 10.57 -14.74
N PRO A 25 9.41 10.79 -13.56
CA PRO A 25 9.66 9.73 -12.59
C PRO A 25 8.33 9.30 -11.95
N TYR A 26 7.92 8.06 -12.21
CA TYR A 26 6.74 7.47 -11.58
C TYR A 26 6.84 7.49 -10.07
N PHE A 27 5.75 7.85 -9.39
CA PHE A 27 5.66 7.81 -7.93
C PHE A 27 4.65 6.74 -7.47
N CYS A 28 4.84 6.25 -6.24
CA CYS A 28 3.91 5.33 -5.61
C CYS A 28 2.86 6.07 -4.78
N SER A 29 1.58 5.78 -5.02
CA SER A 29 0.45 6.43 -4.34
C SER A 29 0.32 6.06 -2.86
N GLY A 30 1.11 5.10 -2.36
CA GLY A 30 1.09 4.68 -0.96
C GLY A 30 1.63 5.73 0.02
N ALA A 31 2.53 6.61 -0.41
CA ALA A 31 3.03 7.71 0.39
C ALA A 31 3.48 8.87 -0.51
N TYR A 32 2.83 10.01 -0.36
CA TYR A 32 3.19 11.27 -1.01
C TYR A 32 2.68 12.43 -0.17
N CYS A 33 3.23 13.63 -0.38
CA CYS A 33 2.75 14.85 0.22
C CYS A 33 2.17 15.76 -0.87
N SER A 34 1.00 16.33 -0.61
CA SER A 34 0.37 17.29 -1.53
C SER A 34 -0.33 18.40 -0.76
N ARG A 35 -0.45 19.56 -1.40
CA ARG A 35 -1.38 20.59 -0.92
C ARG A 35 -2.80 20.10 -1.17
N ARG A 36 -3.74 20.47 -0.30
CA ARG A 36 -5.17 20.26 -0.56
C ARG A 36 -5.53 20.89 -1.91
N ASN A 37 -6.32 20.17 -2.72
CA ASN A 37 -6.73 20.58 -4.07
C ASN A 37 -5.59 20.70 -5.10
N ALA A 38 -4.41 20.12 -4.85
CA ALA A 38 -3.34 20.05 -5.86
C ALA A 38 -3.78 19.26 -7.12
N ILE A 39 -4.58 18.21 -6.92
CA ILE A 39 -5.29 17.54 -8.00
C ILE A 39 -6.73 18.09 -8.00
N ASN A 40 -7.15 18.64 -9.14
CA ASN A 40 -8.49 19.19 -9.30
C ASN A 40 -9.54 18.07 -9.24
N LEU A 41 -10.58 18.23 -8.41
CA LEU A 41 -11.61 17.20 -8.19
C LEU A 41 -12.42 16.88 -9.48
N PRO A 42 -12.92 17.87 -10.24
CA PRO A 42 -13.51 17.61 -11.56
C PRO A 42 -12.63 16.76 -12.49
N ASP A 43 -11.34 17.06 -12.59
CA ASP A 43 -10.41 16.25 -13.40
C ASP A 43 -10.26 14.83 -12.85
N PHE A 44 -10.10 14.68 -11.54
CA PHE A 44 -10.05 13.37 -10.90
C PHE A 44 -11.28 12.53 -11.23
N LEU A 45 -12.48 13.10 -11.11
CA LEU A 45 -13.73 12.40 -11.40
C LEU A 45 -13.84 12.02 -12.88
N ARG A 46 -13.46 12.93 -13.78
CA ARG A 46 -13.44 12.67 -15.23
C ARG A 46 -12.52 11.50 -15.58
N ILE A 47 -11.29 11.49 -15.07
CA ILE A 47 -10.34 10.41 -15.35
C ILE A 47 -10.77 9.11 -14.67
N ASN A 48 -11.35 9.16 -13.46
CA ASN A 48 -11.85 7.96 -12.81
C ASN A 48 -13.03 7.33 -13.59
N LYS A 49 -13.92 8.15 -14.18
CA LYS A 49 -14.97 7.65 -15.07
C LYS A 49 -14.37 6.96 -16.29
N LEU A 50 -13.39 7.57 -16.94
CA LEU A 50 -12.68 6.94 -18.07
C LEU A 50 -11.98 5.63 -17.68
N ARG A 51 -11.40 5.56 -16.48
CA ARG A 51 -10.82 4.31 -15.95
C ARG A 51 -11.88 3.22 -15.78
N GLN A 52 -13.12 3.57 -15.43
CA GLN A 52 -14.22 2.61 -15.32
C GLN A 52 -14.70 2.14 -16.71
N GLU A 53 -14.77 3.05 -17.69
CA GLU A 53 -15.11 2.73 -19.09
C GLU A 53 -14.02 1.89 -19.78
N TYR A 54 -12.75 2.14 -19.42
CA TYR A 54 -11.58 1.47 -19.96
C TYR A 54 -10.74 0.86 -18.82
N PRO A 55 -11.14 -0.28 -18.24
CA PRO A 55 -10.49 -0.85 -17.04
C PRO A 55 -9.00 -1.16 -17.17
N LYS A 56 -8.48 -1.30 -18.40
CA LYS A 56 -7.07 -1.58 -18.68
C LYS A 56 -6.22 -0.33 -18.91
N LEU A 57 -6.80 0.86 -18.85
CA LEU A 57 -6.13 2.13 -19.12
C LEU A 57 -4.99 2.42 -18.13
N PHE A 58 -5.25 2.19 -16.84
CA PHE A 58 -4.29 2.40 -15.76
C PHE A 58 -4.03 1.10 -15.00
N TRP A 59 -2.79 0.88 -14.58
CA TRP A 59 -2.41 -0.24 -13.72
C TRP A 59 -2.04 0.26 -12.31
N GLY A 60 -2.02 -0.65 -11.34
CA GLY A 60 -1.69 -0.31 -9.95
C GLY A 60 -2.81 0.43 -9.21
N ASN A 61 -4.07 0.02 -9.40
CA ASN A 61 -5.26 0.66 -8.82
C ASN A 61 -5.38 2.15 -9.23
N ASP A 62 -5.22 3.05 -8.26
CA ASP A 62 -5.28 4.50 -8.43
C ASP A 62 -3.92 5.08 -8.86
N GLN A 63 -2.82 4.34 -8.71
CA GLN A 63 -1.47 4.85 -8.93
C GLN A 63 -1.26 5.33 -10.37
N GLY A 64 -1.65 4.56 -11.39
CA GLY A 64 -1.54 5.01 -12.78
C GLY A 64 -2.33 6.29 -13.04
N MET A 65 -3.59 6.33 -12.57
CA MET A 65 -4.44 7.51 -12.71
C MET A 65 -3.82 8.75 -12.06
N LEU A 66 -3.27 8.61 -10.85
CA LEU A 66 -2.63 9.70 -10.12
C LEU A 66 -1.35 10.17 -10.80
N ASN A 67 -0.53 9.26 -11.32
CA ASN A 67 0.64 9.62 -12.12
C ASN A 67 0.24 10.42 -13.36
N TYR A 68 -0.80 9.99 -14.10
CA TYR A 68 -1.30 10.75 -15.25
C TYR A 68 -1.75 12.17 -14.86
N LEU A 69 -2.58 12.31 -13.82
CA LEU A 69 -3.08 13.61 -13.38
C LEU A 69 -1.94 14.56 -12.99
N VAL A 70 -0.99 14.09 -12.18
CA VAL A 70 0.15 14.90 -11.72
C VAL A 70 1.04 15.31 -12.89
N PHE A 71 1.37 14.38 -13.77
CA PHE A 71 2.26 14.62 -14.90
C PHE A 71 1.64 15.54 -15.94
N LYS A 72 0.38 15.30 -16.30
CA LYS A 72 -0.34 16.17 -17.22
C LYS A 72 -0.44 17.59 -16.67
N SER A 73 -0.79 17.75 -15.39
CA SER A 73 -0.83 19.07 -14.75
C SER A 73 0.54 19.74 -14.67
N ALA A 74 1.63 18.96 -14.54
CA ALA A 74 2.98 19.50 -14.56
C ALA A 74 3.42 19.95 -15.95
N ASP A 75 3.13 19.17 -16.99
CA ASP A 75 3.45 19.49 -18.38
C ASP A 75 2.81 20.81 -18.84
N ILE A 76 1.59 21.09 -18.37
CA ILE A 76 0.87 22.34 -18.70
C ILE A 76 1.11 23.46 -17.66
N GLY A 77 2.05 23.28 -16.73
CA GLY A 77 2.47 24.31 -15.79
C GLY A 77 1.52 24.61 -14.62
N ILE A 78 0.46 23.81 -14.43
CA ILE A 78 -0.50 23.97 -13.33
C ILE A 78 0.11 23.50 -12.00
N LEU A 79 0.87 22.40 -12.03
CA LEU A 79 1.43 21.77 -10.84
C LEU A 79 2.96 21.70 -10.92
N LYS A 80 3.63 21.92 -9.80
CA LYS A 80 5.06 21.59 -9.64
C LYS A 80 5.19 20.47 -8.62
N TYR A 81 6.10 19.54 -8.88
CA TYR A 81 6.42 18.46 -7.94
C TYR A 81 7.93 18.29 -7.81
N SER A 82 8.34 17.59 -6.75
CA SER A 82 9.70 17.10 -6.56
C SER A 82 9.63 15.63 -6.14
N VAL A 83 10.67 14.87 -6.47
CA VAL A 83 10.79 13.47 -6.06
C VAL A 83 11.46 13.42 -4.69
N GLN A 84 10.86 12.66 -3.78
CA GLN A 84 11.36 12.46 -2.43
C GLN A 84 11.28 10.97 -2.06
N ASP A 85 12.28 10.48 -1.34
CA ASP A 85 12.33 9.10 -0.85
C ASP A 85 11.57 8.98 0.48
N LEU A 86 10.24 8.99 0.38
CA LEU A 86 9.34 9.02 1.54
C LEU A 86 8.96 7.64 2.06
N GLN A 87 9.17 6.58 1.28
CA GLN A 87 8.67 5.25 1.61
C GLN A 87 9.68 4.15 1.33
N TYR A 88 9.65 3.15 2.21
CA TYR A 88 10.41 1.92 2.08
C TYR A 88 9.42 0.78 1.86
N ILE A 89 9.59 0.03 0.76
CA ILE A 89 8.71 -1.07 0.38
C ILE A 89 9.39 -2.41 0.72
N PRO A 90 8.98 -3.11 1.80
CA PRO A 90 9.72 -4.28 2.27
C PRO A 90 9.79 -5.44 1.27
N VAL A 91 8.82 -5.57 0.35
CA VAL A 91 8.80 -6.68 -0.62
C VAL A 91 9.86 -6.54 -1.71
N ASP A 92 10.35 -5.32 -1.95
CA ASP A 92 11.42 -5.04 -2.92
C ASP A 92 12.83 -5.26 -2.32
N HIS A 93 12.89 -5.59 -1.03
CA HIS A 93 14.12 -5.76 -0.27
C HIS A 93 14.13 -7.08 0.48
N ASN A 94 15.30 -7.51 0.93
CA ASN A 94 15.38 -8.65 1.83
C ASN A 94 14.92 -8.26 3.26
N VAL A 95 14.43 -9.25 4.01
CA VAL A 95 13.90 -9.04 5.37
C VAL A 95 14.98 -8.57 6.34
N ALA A 96 16.23 -8.99 6.18
CA ALA A 96 17.34 -8.58 7.05
C ALA A 96 17.65 -7.09 6.92
N ALA A 97 17.69 -6.55 5.70
CA ALA A 97 17.86 -5.13 5.41
C ALA A 97 16.72 -4.31 6.03
N THR A 98 15.48 -4.80 5.90
CA THR A 98 14.31 -4.16 6.52
C THR A 98 14.42 -4.14 8.05
N LYS A 99 14.85 -5.24 8.67
CA LYS A 99 15.08 -5.32 10.12
C LYS A 99 16.16 -4.36 10.59
N ASN A 100 17.25 -4.25 9.84
CA ASN A 100 18.36 -3.35 10.17
C ASN A 100 17.91 -1.89 10.13
N LEU A 101 17.12 -1.51 9.13
CA LEU A 101 16.61 -0.15 8.97
C LEU A 101 15.53 0.21 10.00
N PHE A 102 14.71 -0.77 10.40
CA PHE A 102 13.62 -0.58 11.34
C PHE A 102 13.71 -1.56 12.51
N PRO A 103 14.70 -1.41 13.41
CA PRO A 103 14.88 -2.33 14.54
C PRO A 103 13.75 -2.11 15.56
N VAL A 104 12.80 -3.04 15.62
CA VAL A 104 11.66 -2.99 16.54
C VAL A 104 11.51 -4.34 17.22
N SER A 105 11.26 -4.34 18.54
CA SER A 105 10.77 -5.50 19.27
C SER A 105 9.37 -5.23 19.81
N LEU A 106 8.66 -6.27 20.24
CA LEU A 106 7.28 -6.16 20.72
C LEU A 106 7.14 -5.23 21.94
N ASN A 107 8.20 -5.11 22.74
CA ASN A 107 8.20 -4.35 23.99
C ASN A 107 9.14 -3.12 23.97
N LYS A 108 9.92 -2.93 22.90
CA LYS A 108 10.86 -1.81 22.79
C LYS A 108 10.76 -1.16 21.42
N PHE A 109 10.35 0.09 21.42
CA PHE A 109 10.44 0.96 20.25
C PHE A 109 11.87 1.49 20.08
N PRO A 110 12.29 1.75 18.85
CA PRO A 110 13.58 2.40 18.60
C PRO A 110 13.56 3.80 19.21
N GLU A 111 14.60 4.13 19.98
CA GLU A 111 14.76 5.46 20.57
C GLU A 111 15.13 6.51 19.50
N LYS A 112 15.73 6.07 18.39
CA LYS A 112 16.11 6.91 17.25
C LYS A 112 15.65 6.27 15.96
N VAL A 113 15.13 7.09 15.07
CA VAL A 113 14.79 6.70 13.70
C VAL A 113 16.06 6.77 12.86
N GLN A 114 16.44 5.68 12.19
CA GLN A 114 17.64 5.65 11.33
C GLN A 114 17.46 6.44 10.03
N LYS A 115 16.23 6.45 9.50
CA LYS A 115 15.84 7.16 8.28
C LYS A 115 14.39 7.60 8.39
N GLU A 116 14.13 8.87 8.10
CA GLU A 116 12.79 9.46 8.08
C GLU A 116 11.98 8.97 6.87
N THR A 117 11.51 7.73 6.94
CA THR A 117 10.75 7.08 5.86
C THR A 117 9.58 6.28 6.42
N VAL A 118 8.51 6.14 5.64
CA VAL A 118 7.33 5.33 5.98
C VAL A 118 7.53 3.90 5.48
N ILE A 119 7.26 2.90 6.33
CA ILE A 119 7.23 1.50 5.87
C ILE A 119 5.90 1.26 5.13
N HIS A 120 5.97 1.02 3.83
CA HIS A 120 4.81 0.73 3.00
C HIS A 120 4.71 -0.76 2.68
N PHE A 121 3.83 -1.48 3.40
CA PHE A 121 3.55 -2.90 3.15
C PHE A 121 2.62 -3.10 1.93
N CYS A 122 3.14 -2.78 0.75
CA CYS A 122 2.56 -3.22 -0.52
C CYS A 122 2.90 -4.71 -0.74
N GLY A 123 1.98 -5.49 -1.31
CA GLY A 123 2.11 -6.96 -1.35
C GLY A 123 1.69 -7.62 -0.02
N TYR A 124 2.63 -8.30 0.66
CA TYR A 124 2.31 -9.06 1.87
C TYR A 124 1.95 -8.14 3.04
N LYS A 125 0.72 -8.26 3.52
CA LYS A 125 0.29 -7.53 4.73
C LYS A 125 1.05 -8.02 5.96
N PRO A 126 1.45 -7.11 6.88
CA PRO A 126 2.33 -7.41 8.02
C PRO A 126 1.57 -8.09 9.17
N LEU A 127 0.78 -9.10 8.83
CA LEU A 127 0.00 -9.91 9.76
C LEU A 127 0.88 -11.05 10.28
N ILE A 128 0.70 -11.45 11.54
CA ILE A 128 1.51 -12.52 12.17
C ILE A 128 1.40 -13.82 11.36
N GLN A 129 0.17 -14.19 10.99
CA GLN A 129 -0.10 -15.36 10.15
C GLN A 129 0.59 -15.31 8.79
N ASN A 130 0.73 -14.13 8.19
CA ASN A 130 1.42 -13.98 6.91
C ASN A 130 2.93 -14.20 7.08
N ALA A 131 3.52 -13.80 8.21
CA ALA A 131 4.91 -14.10 8.51
C ALA A 131 5.15 -15.61 8.67
N ILE A 132 4.21 -16.33 9.31
CA ILE A 132 4.26 -17.79 9.45
C ILE A 132 4.13 -18.48 8.08
N ILE A 133 3.08 -18.16 7.33
CA ILE A 133 2.78 -18.79 6.02
C ILE A 133 3.89 -18.54 5.02
N ASN A 134 4.47 -17.33 5.00
CA ASN A 134 5.52 -16.96 4.06
C ASN A 134 6.93 -17.22 4.61
N LYS A 135 7.10 -18.14 5.58
CA LYS A 135 8.39 -18.61 6.10
C LYS A 135 9.33 -17.45 6.50
N GLY A 136 8.81 -16.46 7.20
CA GLY A 136 9.58 -15.32 7.70
C GLY A 136 9.91 -14.24 6.66
N LYS A 137 9.39 -14.32 5.43
CA LYS A 137 9.56 -13.28 4.39
C LYS A 137 8.82 -11.97 4.69
N VAL A 138 8.01 -11.92 5.75
CA VAL A 138 7.23 -10.73 6.13
C VAL A 138 7.76 -10.19 7.44
N TYR A 139 8.27 -8.96 7.42
CA TYR A 139 8.70 -8.27 8.62
C TYR A 139 7.52 -7.61 9.34
N PHE A 140 6.80 -8.40 10.16
CA PHE A 140 5.56 -7.97 10.81
C PHE A 140 5.77 -7.19 12.13
N LEU A 141 6.97 -7.27 12.73
CA LEU A 141 7.23 -6.80 14.09
C LEU A 141 6.86 -5.32 14.33
N PRO A 142 7.22 -4.35 13.46
CA PRO A 142 6.82 -2.96 13.66
C PRO A 142 5.31 -2.81 13.75
N PHE A 143 4.57 -3.42 12.81
CA PHE A 143 3.11 -3.34 12.77
C PHE A 143 2.46 -3.89 14.04
N THR A 144 2.91 -5.06 14.50
CA THR A 144 2.38 -5.68 15.72
C THR A 144 2.78 -4.92 16.98
N ALA A 145 4.02 -4.45 17.10
CA ALA A 145 4.49 -3.71 18.27
C ALA A 145 3.70 -2.42 18.48
N PHE A 146 3.47 -1.63 17.41
CA PHE A 146 2.68 -0.39 17.52
C PHE A 146 1.21 -0.67 17.87
N ARG A 147 0.59 -1.72 17.32
CA ARG A 147 -0.76 -2.15 17.71
C ARG A 147 -0.81 -2.58 19.18
N LEU A 148 0.18 -3.32 19.63
CA LEU A 148 0.27 -3.80 21.01
C LEU A 148 0.39 -2.63 21.99
N ALA A 149 1.25 -1.66 21.71
CA ALA A 149 1.35 -0.45 22.52
C ALA A 149 0.07 0.39 22.50
N HIS A 150 -0.60 0.51 21.34
CA HIS A 150 -1.89 1.18 21.24
C HIS A 150 -2.94 0.52 22.14
N TYR A 151 -3.12 -0.80 22.03
CA TYR A 151 -4.13 -1.52 22.82
C TYR A 151 -3.77 -1.61 24.29
N HIS A 152 -2.49 -1.81 24.63
CA HIS A 152 -2.04 -1.78 26.01
C HIS A 152 -2.33 -0.41 26.65
N ARG A 153 -2.07 0.69 25.92
CA ARG A 153 -2.43 2.04 26.38
C ARG A 153 -3.95 2.22 26.53
N LYS A 154 -4.74 1.68 25.59
CA LYS A 154 -6.21 1.73 25.64
C LYS A 154 -6.78 0.98 26.84
N TYR A 155 -6.21 -0.18 27.18
CA TYR A 155 -6.67 -1.04 28.28
C TYR A 155 -5.91 -0.82 29.59
N ARG A 156 -5.09 0.24 29.69
CA ARG A 156 -4.12 0.42 30.80
C ARG A 156 -4.70 0.40 32.21
N LEU A 157 -5.99 0.69 32.36
CA LEU A 157 -6.69 0.72 33.65
C LEU A 157 -7.30 -0.64 34.05
N LEU A 158 -7.28 -1.63 33.14
CA LEU A 158 -7.82 -2.95 33.39
C LEU A 158 -6.72 -3.89 33.90
N PRO A 159 -7.04 -4.82 34.81
CA PRO A 159 -6.12 -5.91 35.13
C PRO A 159 -5.84 -6.70 33.85
N LEU A 160 -4.62 -7.23 33.72
CA LEU A 160 -4.20 -8.01 32.55
C LEU A 160 -4.31 -7.23 31.22
N SER A 161 -4.17 -5.90 31.25
CA SER A 161 -4.22 -5.00 30.08
C SER A 161 -3.39 -5.49 28.89
N TYR A 162 -2.21 -6.07 29.15
CA TYR A 162 -1.33 -6.63 28.12
C TYR A 162 -1.92 -7.90 27.46
N PHE A 163 -2.56 -8.78 28.24
CA PHE A 163 -3.28 -9.94 27.69
C PHE A 163 -4.49 -9.50 26.86
N LEU A 164 -5.24 -8.50 27.33
CA LEU A 164 -6.37 -7.93 26.58
C LEU A 164 -5.91 -7.32 25.26
N ALA A 165 -4.74 -6.66 25.24
CA ALA A 165 -4.14 -6.12 24.04
C ALA A 165 -3.81 -7.22 23.02
N TRP A 166 -3.21 -8.33 23.46
CA TRP A 166 -2.99 -9.50 22.62
C TRP A 166 -4.28 -10.13 22.12
N GLY A 167 -5.28 -10.29 22.99
CA GLY A 167 -6.59 -10.81 22.60
C GLY A 167 -7.23 -9.99 21.48
N LYS A 168 -7.13 -8.65 21.56
CA LYS A 168 -7.62 -7.75 20.51
C LYS A 168 -6.83 -7.89 19.20
N ILE A 169 -5.51 -8.02 19.26
CA ILE A 169 -4.67 -8.25 18.07
C ILE A 169 -5.05 -9.55 17.39
N ILE A 170 -5.16 -10.64 18.16
CA ILE A 170 -5.51 -11.98 17.65
C ILE A 170 -6.90 -11.96 17.00
N LEU A 171 -7.88 -11.31 17.64
CA LEU A 171 -9.22 -11.15 17.09
C LEU A 171 -9.20 -10.43 15.72
N GLU A 172 -8.42 -9.36 15.59
CA GLU A 172 -8.25 -8.65 14.31
C GLU A 172 -7.56 -9.50 13.24
N GLU A 173 -6.54 -10.27 13.62
CA GLU A 173 -5.86 -11.20 12.72
C GLU A 173 -6.86 -12.21 12.14
N PHE A 174 -7.72 -12.79 13.00
CA PHE A 174 -8.79 -13.70 12.60
C PHE A 174 -9.84 -13.02 11.71
N GLN A 175 -10.28 -11.82 12.06
CA GLN A 175 -11.27 -11.07 11.26
C GLN A 175 -10.80 -10.81 9.83
N VAL A 176 -9.50 -10.56 9.65
CA VAL A 176 -8.91 -10.37 8.31
C VAL A 176 -8.67 -11.72 7.60
N PHE A 177 -8.41 -12.78 8.35
CA PHE A 177 -8.07 -14.09 7.80
C PHE A 177 -9.27 -14.93 7.36
N LEU A 178 -10.33 -14.96 8.17
CA LEU A 178 -11.51 -15.81 7.93
C LEU A 178 -12.15 -15.56 6.55
N PRO A 179 -12.35 -14.31 6.08
CA PRO A 179 -12.88 -14.07 4.74
C PRO A 179 -11.97 -14.61 3.63
N ARG A 180 -10.64 -14.62 3.84
CA ARG A 180 -9.68 -15.14 2.86
C ARG A 180 -9.76 -16.65 2.73
N ILE A 181 -9.89 -17.36 3.85
CA ILE A 181 -10.10 -18.81 3.84
C ILE A 181 -11.43 -19.13 3.16
N LYS A 182 -12.53 -18.47 3.57
CA LYS A 182 -13.85 -18.69 2.98
C LYS A 182 -13.82 -18.51 1.46
N ARG A 183 -13.17 -17.44 0.98
CA ARG A 183 -13.02 -17.21 -0.46
C ARG A 183 -12.24 -18.32 -1.17
N LYS A 184 -11.16 -18.83 -0.57
CA LYS A 184 -10.38 -19.94 -1.16
C LYS A 184 -11.17 -21.25 -1.19
N ILE A 185 -11.91 -21.56 -0.13
CA ILE A 185 -12.79 -22.73 -0.07
C ILE A 185 -13.88 -22.62 -1.14
N ASN A 186 -14.53 -21.46 -1.25
CA ASN A 186 -15.58 -21.26 -2.26
C ASN A 186 -15.04 -21.42 -3.69
N VAL A 187 -13.84 -20.90 -3.98
CA VAL A 187 -13.20 -21.08 -5.29
C VAL A 187 -12.80 -22.54 -5.54
N PHE A 188 -12.38 -23.27 -4.51
CA PHE A 188 -12.06 -24.70 -4.63
C PHE A 188 -13.32 -25.53 -4.87
N LEU A 189 -14.40 -25.29 -4.11
CA LEU A 189 -15.67 -25.97 -4.28
C LEU A 189 -16.29 -25.68 -5.64
N SER A 190 -16.28 -24.43 -6.11
CA SER A 190 -16.82 -24.06 -7.43
C SER A 190 -16.05 -24.67 -8.60
N ARG A 191 -14.79 -25.07 -8.40
CA ARG A 191 -13.98 -25.74 -9.44
C ARG A 191 -14.18 -27.25 -9.46
N ASN A 192 -14.71 -27.82 -8.38
CA ASN A 192 -14.96 -29.26 -8.25
C ASN A 192 -16.45 -29.61 -8.41
N SER A 193 -17.34 -28.62 -8.56
CA SER A 193 -18.75 -28.80 -8.89
C SER A 193 -19.03 -28.89 -10.39
N ASP A 194 -18.00 -28.73 -11.23
CA ASP A 194 -18.07 -28.79 -12.70
C ASP A 194 -17.68 -30.18 -13.25
N PHE A 195 -17.78 -31.23 -12.43
CA PHE A 195 -17.60 -32.65 -12.81
C PHE A 195 -18.85 -33.47 -12.50
#